data_AF-A0A9N9T1I4-F1
#
_entry.id   AF-A0A9N9T1I4-F1
#
_cell.length_a   1.000
_cell.length_b   1.000
_cell.length_c   1.000
_cell.angle_alpha   90.00
_cell.angle_beta   90.00
_cell.angle_gamma   90.00
#
_symmetry.space_group_name_H-M   'P 1'
#
loop_
_entity.id
_entity.type
_entity.pdbx_description
1 polymer ?
#
loop_
_entity_poly.entity_id
_entity_poly.type
_entity_poly.pdbx_seq_one_letter_code
_entity_poly.pdbx_strand_id
1 'polypeptide(L)'
;MNKAEIWLDKPIYVGMSMLDLAKTIYDFQYNYLAGRFGEKFTTCYTDTDYVIVEIREQDPYEAMIKDCHQYFDTSDYPKENIYGIPQVNKKVLGMMKDETND
;
A
#
# COMPACT_ATOMS: atom_id res chain seq x y z
N MET A 1 43.59 11.01 1.23
CA MET A 1 42.43 10.63 0.39
C MET A 1 41.36 11.69 0.63
N ASN A 2 41.19 12.64 -0.29
CA ASN A 2 40.20 13.72 -0.11
C ASN A 2 38.80 13.17 -0.36
N LYS A 3 37.88 13.36 0.60
CA LYS A 3 36.45 13.10 0.40
C LYS A 3 35.89 14.19 -0.52
N ALA A 4 35.18 13.78 -1.55
CA ALA A 4 34.38 14.71 -2.34
C ALA A 4 33.12 15.09 -1.55
N GLU A 5 32.84 16.38 -1.45
CA GLU A 5 31.59 16.90 -0.90
C GLU A 5 30.70 17.38 -2.06
N ILE A 6 29.43 16.98 -2.04
CA ILE A 6 28.43 17.34 -3.05
C ILE A 6 27.27 18.02 -2.34
N TRP A 7 26.90 19.21 -2.82
CA TRP A 7 25.76 19.98 -2.32
C TRP A 7 24.55 19.73 -3.21
N LEU A 8 23.51 19.13 -2.65
CA LEU A 8 22.22 18.93 -3.33
C LEU A 8 21.29 20.09 -2.97
N ASP A 9 21.52 21.25 -3.60
CA ASP A 9 20.76 22.50 -3.37
C ASP A 9 19.47 22.61 -4.20
N LYS A 10 19.19 21.60 -5.03
CA LYS A 10 17.98 21.49 -5.85
C LYS A 10 17.02 20.48 -5.23
N PRO A 11 15.69 20.67 -5.37
CA PRO A 11 14.68 19.74 -4.83
C PRO A 11 14.62 18.39 -5.56
N ILE A 12 15.62 18.04 -6.37
CA ILE A 12 15.70 16.76 -7.09
C ILE A 12 15.68 15.58 -6.10
N TYR A 13 16.32 15.73 -4.93
CA TYR A 13 16.31 14.72 -3.88
C TYR A 13 14.89 14.44 -3.36
N VAL A 14 14.00 15.44 -3.35
CA VAL A 14 12.60 15.27 -2.95
C VAL A 14 11.89 14.36 -3.93
N GLY A 15 12.08 14.58 -5.24
CA GLY A 15 11.52 13.72 -6.28
C GLY A 15 12.03 12.28 -6.16
N MET A 16 13.31 12.09 -5.85
CA MET A 16 13.88 10.76 -5.57
C MET A 16 13.21 10.10 -4.35
N SER A 17 13.04 10.84 -3.25
CA SER A 17 12.37 10.32 -2.05
C SER A 17 10.90 9.96 -2.31
N MET A 18 10.18 10.78 -3.08
CA MET A 18 8.80 10.47 -3.48
C MET A 18 8.72 9.22 -4.35
N LEU A 19 9.65 9.05 -5.29
CA LEU A 19 9.73 7.86 -6.13
C LEU A 19 10.08 6.61 -5.32
N ASP A 20 10.99 6.73 -4.35
CA ASP A 20 11.31 5.61 -3.45
C ASP A 20 10.13 5.23 -2.56
N LEU A 21 9.34 6.21 -2.10
CA LEU A 21 8.09 5.93 -1.38
C LEU A 21 7.03 5.30 -2.28
N ALA A 22 6.87 5.75 -3.52
CA ALA A 22 5.90 5.15 -4.45
C ALA A 22 6.16 3.65 -4.71
N LYS A 23 7.41 3.20 -4.57
CA LYS A 23 7.76 1.78 -4.72
C LYS A 23 7.19 0.88 -3.62
N THR A 24 6.67 1.41 -2.51
CA THR A 24 5.98 0.58 -1.50
C THR A 24 4.77 -0.14 -2.09
N ILE A 25 4.16 0.38 -3.17
CA ILE A 25 3.09 -0.30 -3.90
C ILE A 25 3.59 -1.62 -4.49
N TYR A 26 4.81 -1.66 -5.03
CA TYR A 26 5.39 -2.89 -5.57
C TYR A 26 5.68 -3.92 -4.46
N ASP A 27 6.15 -3.46 -3.30
CA ASP A 27 6.36 -4.34 -2.15
C ASP A 27 5.04 -4.97 -1.70
N PHE A 28 3.99 -4.16 -1.57
CA PHE A 28 2.65 -4.67 -1.24
C PHE A 28 2.11 -5.64 -2.31
N GLN A 29 2.29 -5.33 -3.60
CA GLN A 29 1.79 -6.16 -4.69
C GLN A 29 2.52 -7.52 -4.78
N TYR A 30 3.85 -7.50 -4.78
CA TYR A 30 4.64 -8.71 -5.04
C TYR A 30 4.98 -9.50 -3.79
N ASN A 31 5.09 -8.87 -2.62
CA ASN A 31 5.41 -9.58 -1.39
C ASN A 31 4.15 -9.90 -0.58
N TYR A 32 3.26 -8.92 -0.38
CA TYR A 32 2.03 -9.16 0.39
C TYR A 32 0.94 -9.84 -0.44
N LEU A 33 0.42 -9.22 -1.51
CA LEU A 33 -0.72 -9.79 -2.25
C LEU A 33 -0.38 -11.15 -2.89
N ALA A 34 0.76 -11.26 -3.57
CA ALA A 34 1.17 -12.54 -4.15
C ALA A 34 1.46 -13.59 -3.07
N GLY A 35 2.04 -13.22 -1.92
CA GLY A 35 2.26 -14.13 -0.80
C GLY A 35 0.97 -14.57 -0.11
N ARG A 36 -0.02 -13.68 0.01
CA ARG A 36 -1.28 -13.91 0.71
C ARG A 36 -2.28 -14.72 -0.11
N PHE A 37 -2.37 -14.43 -1.41
CA PHE A 37 -3.41 -14.96 -2.30
C PHE A 37 -2.86 -15.95 -3.35
N GLY A 38 -1.54 -15.98 -3.58
CA GLY A 38 -0.91 -16.90 -4.54
C GLY A 38 -1.50 -16.77 -5.95
N GLU A 39 -1.81 -17.90 -6.57
CA GLU A 39 -2.37 -17.98 -7.94
C GLU A 39 -3.80 -17.42 -8.06
N LYS A 40 -4.47 -17.17 -6.93
CA LYS A 40 -5.83 -16.62 -6.88
C LYS A 40 -5.86 -15.10 -7.00
N PHE A 41 -4.70 -14.46 -7.07
CA PHE A 41 -4.56 -13.04 -7.27
C PHE A 41 -4.05 -12.74 -8.69
N THR A 42 -4.53 -11.66 -9.29
CA THR A 42 -3.98 -11.13 -10.54
C THR A 42 -4.05 -9.62 -10.53
N THR A 43 -2.96 -8.99 -10.96
CA THR A 43 -2.94 -7.54 -11.16
C THR A 43 -3.61 -7.20 -12.47
N CYS A 44 -4.66 -6.39 -12.42
CA CYS A 44 -5.39 -5.93 -13.59
C CYS A 44 -4.77 -4.64 -14.14
N TYR A 45 -4.36 -3.73 -13.25
CA TYR A 45 -3.81 -2.42 -13.62
C TYR A 45 -2.95 -1.85 -12.48
N THR A 46 -1.93 -1.06 -12.83
CA THR A 46 -1.05 -0.35 -11.88
C THR A 46 -0.80 1.06 -12.39
N ASP A 47 -0.90 2.05 -11.50
CA ASP A 47 -0.39 3.42 -11.70
C ASP A 47 0.56 3.79 -10.56
N THR A 48 0.91 5.07 -10.48
CA THR A 48 1.86 5.66 -9.53
C THR A 48 1.34 5.64 -8.10
N ASP A 49 0.02 5.67 -7.91
CA ASP A 49 -0.65 5.84 -6.62
C ASP A 49 -1.71 4.78 -6.30
N TYR A 50 -2.08 3.91 -7.26
CA TYR A 50 -3.01 2.80 -7.01
C TYR A 50 -2.73 1.56 -7.84
N VAL A 51 -3.31 0.44 -7.40
CA VAL A 51 -3.29 -0.85 -8.08
C VAL A 51 -4.70 -1.44 -8.08
N ILE A 52 -5.13 -1.96 -9.23
CA ILE A 52 -6.40 -2.67 -9.36
C ILE A 52 -6.09 -4.15 -9.50
N VAL A 53 -6.76 -4.95 -8.65
CA VAL A 53 -6.44 -6.36 -8.49
C VAL A 53 -7.72 -7.20 -8.54
N GLU A 54 -7.61 -8.36 -9.17
CA GLU A 54 -8.61 -9.41 -9.11
C GLU A 54 -8.17 -10.44 -8.06
N ILE A 55 -9.04 -10.74 -7.10
CA ILE A 55 -8.86 -11.82 -6.13
C ILE A 55 -10.01 -12.81 -6.35
N ARG A 56 -9.67 -14.07 -6.61
CA ARG A 56 -10.61 -15.15 -6.95
C ARG A 56 -10.82 -16.06 -5.75
N GLU A 57 -12.06 -16.49 -5.56
CA GLU A 57 -12.42 -17.53 -4.57
C GLU A 57 -11.97 -17.23 -3.13
N GLN A 58 -11.67 -15.98 -2.81
CA GLN A 58 -11.31 -15.51 -1.47
C GLN A 58 -11.94 -14.15 -1.24
N ASP A 59 -12.31 -13.90 0.01
CA ASP A 59 -12.77 -12.59 0.45
C ASP A 59 -11.54 -11.71 0.80
N PRO A 60 -11.29 -10.61 0.06
CA PRO A 60 -10.20 -9.70 0.40
C PRO A 60 -10.38 -9.04 1.76
N TYR A 61 -11.61 -8.81 2.21
CA TYR A 61 -11.89 -8.11 3.46
C TYR A 61 -11.52 -8.97 4.68
N GLU A 62 -11.66 -10.30 4.59
CA GLU A 62 -11.16 -11.19 5.64
C GLU A 62 -9.64 -11.09 5.84
N ALA A 63 -8.89 -10.89 4.75
CA ALA A 63 -7.45 -10.66 4.83
C ALA A 63 -7.17 -9.28 5.43
N MET A 64 -7.88 -8.24 4.98
CA MET A 64 -7.74 -6.88 5.51
C MET A 64 -8.00 -6.84 7.02
N ILE A 65 -9.03 -7.51 7.55
CA ILE A 65 -9.29 -7.56 9.00
C ILE A 65 -8.09 -8.11 9.77
N LYS A 66 -7.48 -9.19 9.27
CA LYS A 66 -6.34 -9.86 9.93
C LYS A 66 -5.06 -9.01 9.84
N ASP A 67 -4.87 -8.37 8.70
CA ASP A 67 -3.60 -7.78 8.31
C ASP A 67 -3.61 -6.23 8.38
N CYS A 68 -4.73 -5.62 8.82
CA CYS A 68 -4.99 -4.18 8.84
C CYS A 68 -3.89 -3.37 9.53
N HIS A 69 -3.41 -3.83 10.69
CA HIS A 69 -2.40 -3.13 11.47
C HIS A 69 -1.06 -3.01 10.75
N GLN A 70 -0.75 -3.93 9.82
CA GLN A 70 0.56 -4.00 9.17
C GLN A 70 0.58 -3.36 7.78
N TYR A 71 -0.50 -3.49 7.01
CA TYR A 71 -0.47 -3.12 5.58
C TYR A 71 -1.51 -2.09 5.15
N PHE A 72 -2.54 -1.82 5.96
CA PHE A 72 -3.67 -1.02 5.51
C PHE A 72 -3.90 0.24 6.36
N ASP A 73 -4.27 1.34 5.72
CA ASP A 73 -4.90 2.50 6.35
C ASP A 73 -6.41 2.32 6.19
N THR A 74 -7.06 1.97 7.29
CA THR A 74 -8.52 1.76 7.38
C THR A 74 -9.19 2.88 8.16
N SER A 75 -8.49 4.00 8.38
CA SER A 75 -8.96 5.07 9.25
C SER A 75 -10.15 5.86 8.69
N ASP A 76 -10.42 5.72 7.40
CA ASP A 76 -11.53 6.31 6.66
C ASP A 76 -12.79 5.45 6.64
N TYR A 77 -12.70 4.16 6.99
CA TYR A 77 -13.87 3.28 7.08
C TYR A 77 -14.91 3.81 8.08
N PRO A 78 -16.22 3.59 7.85
CA PRO A 78 -17.24 3.80 8.87
C PRO A 78 -16.95 2.98 10.14
N LYS A 79 -17.25 3.54 11.33
CA LYS A 79 -17.08 2.83 12.61
C LYS A 79 -17.85 1.52 12.68
N GLU A 80 -19.01 1.49 12.05
CA GLU A 80 -19.90 0.31 11.95
C GLU A 80 -19.95 -0.15 10.49
N ASN A 81 -18.78 -0.34 9.86
CA ASN A 81 -18.70 -0.89 8.51
C ASN A 81 -19.15 -2.35 8.49
N ILE A 82 -19.73 -2.77 7.35
CA ILE A 82 -20.31 -4.12 7.17
C ILE A 82 -19.27 -5.25 7.27
N TYR A 83 -17.99 -4.92 7.12
CA TYR A 83 -16.88 -5.85 7.17
C TYR A 83 -16.33 -6.06 8.59
N GLY A 84 -16.68 -5.20 9.56
CA GLY A 84 -16.13 -5.24 10.91
C GLY A 84 -14.64 -4.88 10.99
N ILE A 85 -14.12 -4.13 10.01
CA ILE A 85 -12.72 -3.70 9.96
C ILE A 85 -12.48 -2.60 11.00
N PRO A 86 -11.46 -2.72 11.88
CA PRO A 86 -11.12 -1.67 12.84
C PRO A 86 -10.49 -0.46 12.13
N GLN A 87 -10.70 0.75 12.66
CA GLN A 87 -10.07 1.97 12.16
C GLN A 87 -8.63 2.10 12.69
N VAL A 88 -7.63 1.94 11.83
CA VAL A 88 -6.20 2.02 12.21
C VAL A 88 -5.37 2.80 11.20
N ASN A 89 -4.12 3.11 11.54
CA ASN A 89 -3.08 3.57 10.62
C ASN A 89 -3.31 4.89 9.86
N LYS A 90 -4.11 5.80 10.43
CA LYS A 90 -4.43 7.11 9.83
C LYS A 90 -3.19 7.87 9.35
N LYS A 91 -3.05 8.00 8.02
CA LYS A 91 -1.96 8.75 7.35
C LYS A 91 -0.55 8.24 7.68
N VAL A 92 -0.41 6.97 8.03
CA VAL A 92 0.90 6.33 8.18
C VAL A 92 1.45 6.05 6.79
N LEU A 93 2.70 6.44 6.53
CA LEU A 93 3.35 6.27 5.23
C LEU A 93 3.50 4.78 4.88
N GLY A 94 3.26 4.43 3.61
CA GLY A 94 3.40 3.08 3.09
C GLY A 94 2.19 2.16 3.33
N MET A 95 1.16 2.64 4.01
CA MET A 95 -0.08 1.89 4.22
C MET A 95 -1.02 2.04 3.03
N MET A 96 -1.65 0.93 2.63
CA MET A 96 -2.56 0.88 1.49
C MET A 96 -3.99 1.20 1.90
N LYS A 97 -4.69 1.97 1.06
CA LYS A 97 -6.10 2.28 1.24
C LYS A 97 -6.94 1.39 0.33
N ASP A 98 -8.15 1.12 0.79
CA ASP A 98 -9.19 0.56 -0.05
C ASP A 98 -10.06 1.70 -0.59
N GLU A 99 -10.09 1.82 -1.91
CA GLU A 99 -10.88 2.83 -2.63
C GLU A 99 -12.34 2.36 -2.86
N THR A 100 -12.71 1.17 -2.38
CA THR A 100 -14.04 0.56 -2.50
C THR A 100 -14.75 0.40 -1.16
N ASN A 101 -14.36 1.19 -0.15
CA ASN A 101 -14.81 1.10 1.24
C ASN A 101 -16.17 1.78 1.54
N ASP A 102 -16.93 2.15 0.50
CA ASP A 102 -18.25 2.83 0.59
C ASP A 102 -19.41 1.90 1.02
#